data_AF-A0A7R9DGV2-F1
#
_entry.id   AF-A0A7R9DGV2-F1
#
_cell.length_a   1.000
_cell.length_b   1.000
_cell.length_c   1.000
_cell.angle_alpha   90.00
_cell.angle_beta   90.00
_cell.angle_gamma   90.00
#
_symmetry.space_group_name_H-M   'P 1'
#
loop_
_entity.id
_entity.type
_entity.pdbx_description
1 polymer ?
#
loop_
_entity_poly.entity_id
_entity_poly.type
_entity_poly.pdbx_seq_one_letter_code
_entity_poly.pdbx_strand_id
1 'polypeptide(L)'
;IWDNELAQIAQRWADQCNFSHDKCRDVDGFLVGQNIAINYHSDKYASEISQHIDRWYEEVAFMKTEFVSSFPEVTTQVIGHYTQLVYAETRHIGCAVSRFIMRDMFAEFLVCNYGSAGNMLGGKVYKTGSPCSQCPEGLTCSNNYPGLCQTQARSGEAISTDDADFAVTLIICYILEHLLQ
;
A
#
# COMPACT_ATOMS: atom_id res chain seq x y z
N ILE A 1 4.33 -7.99 -2.34
CA ILE A 1 5.60 -8.04 -3.10
C ILE A 1 5.80 -6.67 -3.79
N TRP A 2 7.02 -6.16 -3.89
CA TRP A 2 7.24 -4.92 -4.67
C TRP A 2 7.06 -5.21 -6.16
N ASP A 3 6.42 -4.30 -6.88
CA ASP A 3 6.14 -4.43 -8.30
C ASP A 3 6.67 -3.23 -9.09
N ASN A 4 7.62 -3.50 -9.99
CA ASN A 4 8.30 -2.46 -10.76
C ASN A 4 7.38 -1.81 -11.81
N GLU A 5 6.42 -2.54 -12.37
CA GLU A 5 5.45 -1.98 -13.31
C GLU A 5 4.54 -0.99 -12.58
N LEU A 6 4.00 -1.39 -11.42
CA LEU A 6 3.18 -0.50 -10.58
C LEU A 6 3.94 0.75 -10.15
N ALA A 7 5.23 0.62 -9.83
CA ALA A 7 6.08 1.74 -9.44
C ALA A 7 6.36 2.70 -10.61
N GLN A 8 6.59 2.18 -11.82
CA GLN A 8 6.75 3.01 -13.02
C GLN A 8 5.47 3.78 -13.36
N ILE A 9 4.32 3.14 -13.22
CA ILE A 9 3.01 3.80 -13.41
C ILE A 9 2.81 4.88 -12.34
N ALA A 10 3.14 4.58 -11.07
CA ALA A 10 3.07 5.55 -9.98
C ALA A 10 3.97 6.77 -10.25
N GLN A 11 5.21 6.54 -10.73
CA GLN A 11 6.14 7.63 -11.06
C GLN A 11 5.62 8.49 -12.20
N ARG A 12 5.12 7.86 -13.28
CA ARG A 12 4.51 8.57 -14.41
C ARG A 12 3.40 9.50 -13.93
N TRP A 13 2.58 9.05 -12.98
CA TRP A 13 1.51 9.86 -12.42
C TRP A 13 2.02 10.96 -11.48
N ALA A 14 2.96 10.64 -10.59
CA ALA A 14 3.57 11.61 -9.67
C ALA A 14 4.20 12.78 -10.44
N ASP A 15 4.84 12.50 -11.58
CA ASP A 15 5.48 13.49 -12.45
C ASP A 15 4.49 14.43 -13.18
N GLN A 16 3.19 14.11 -13.18
CA GLN A 16 2.17 15.04 -13.68
C GLN A 16 1.98 16.25 -12.77
N CYS A 17 2.54 16.24 -11.57
CA CYS A 17 2.49 17.34 -10.61
C CYS A 17 1.04 17.79 -10.29
N ASN A 18 0.10 16.85 -10.34
CA ASN A 18 -1.33 17.10 -10.16
C ASN A 18 -1.88 16.22 -9.03
N PHE A 19 -2.25 16.85 -7.92
CA PHE A 19 -2.78 16.15 -6.74
C PHE A 19 -4.22 15.63 -7.00
N SER A 20 -4.30 14.48 -7.67
CA SER A 20 -5.52 13.74 -7.94
C SER A 20 -5.20 12.27 -8.21
N HIS A 21 -6.23 11.41 -8.26
CA HIS A 21 -6.03 9.99 -8.56
C HIS A 21 -5.89 9.72 -10.07
N ASP A 22 -5.00 8.79 -10.43
CA ASP A 22 -4.79 8.34 -11.81
C ASP A 22 -5.94 7.44 -12.28
N LYS A 23 -6.66 7.82 -13.34
CA LYS A 23 -7.77 7.00 -13.86
C LYS A 23 -7.32 5.84 -14.77
N CYS A 24 -6.08 5.83 -15.23
CA CYS A 24 -5.56 4.93 -16.26
C CYS A 24 -4.34 4.14 -15.76
N ARG A 25 -4.44 3.58 -14.56
CA ARG A 25 -3.35 2.90 -13.84
C ARG A 25 -3.48 1.37 -13.79
N ASP A 26 -4.57 0.82 -14.31
CA ASP A 26 -4.79 -0.63 -14.33
C ASP A 26 -3.78 -1.32 -15.26
N VAL A 27 -3.39 -2.53 -14.89
CA VAL A 27 -2.45 -3.37 -15.65
C VAL A 27 -3.13 -4.65 -16.11
N ASP A 28 -2.47 -5.39 -17.01
CA ASP A 28 -3.00 -6.65 -17.50
C ASP A 28 -3.19 -7.64 -16.32
N GLY A 29 -4.45 -8.01 -16.09
CA GLY A 29 -4.84 -9.05 -15.13
C GLY A 29 -5.53 -8.53 -13.86
N PHE A 30 -5.46 -7.24 -13.50
CA PHE A 30 -6.17 -6.72 -12.32
C PHE A 30 -6.36 -5.20 -12.32
N LEU A 31 -7.41 -4.76 -11.60
CA LEU A 31 -7.61 -3.36 -11.24
C LEU A 31 -6.55 -2.94 -10.21
N VAL A 32 -6.13 -1.67 -10.24
CA VAL A 32 -5.08 -1.12 -9.38
C VAL A 32 -5.66 -0.11 -8.38
N GLY A 33 -5.41 -0.34 -7.10
CA GLY A 33 -5.70 0.60 -6.02
C GLY A 33 -4.67 1.71 -5.96
N GLN A 34 -4.99 2.85 -5.34
CA GLN A 34 -4.02 3.96 -5.24
C GLN A 34 -4.22 4.78 -3.96
N ASN A 35 -3.13 4.96 -3.22
CA ASN A 35 -3.03 5.98 -2.18
C ASN A 35 -2.16 7.12 -2.68
N ILE A 36 -2.56 8.35 -2.38
CA ILE A 36 -1.79 9.55 -2.72
C ILE A 36 -1.66 10.46 -1.50
N ALA A 37 -0.56 11.17 -1.40
CA ALA A 37 -0.35 12.15 -0.35
C ALA A 37 0.54 13.29 -0.85
N ILE A 38 0.28 14.51 -0.39
CA ILE A 38 1.08 15.67 -0.74
C ILE A 38 1.36 16.51 0.50
N ASN A 39 2.60 16.98 0.62
CA ASN A 39 3.02 17.97 1.61
C ASN A 39 3.71 19.13 0.91
N TYR A 40 3.78 20.28 1.59
CA TYR A 40 4.45 21.48 1.10
C TYR A 40 5.49 21.95 2.11
N HIS A 41 6.66 22.32 1.61
CA HIS A 41 7.81 22.69 2.42
C HIS A 41 8.42 24.00 1.93
N SER A 42 9.01 24.75 2.86
CA SER A 42 9.86 25.90 2.55
C SER A 42 11.28 25.47 2.16
N ASP A 43 11.72 24.29 2.61
CA ASP A 43 13.00 23.68 2.24
C ASP A 43 12.79 22.62 1.16
N LYS A 44 13.57 22.72 0.07
CA LYS A 44 13.54 21.79 -1.06
C LYS A 44 14.03 20.38 -0.72
N TYR A 45 14.75 20.22 0.39
CA TYR A 45 15.30 18.94 0.83
C TYR A 45 14.46 18.28 1.93
N ALA A 46 13.43 18.95 2.43
CA ALA A 46 12.52 18.35 3.39
C ALA A 46 11.81 17.14 2.77
N SER A 47 11.63 16.09 3.58
CA SER A 47 10.92 14.88 3.20
C SER A 47 10.15 14.34 4.39
N GLU A 48 8.90 13.99 4.17
CA GLU A 48 7.95 13.52 5.18
C GLU A 48 7.18 12.29 4.69
N ILE A 49 7.83 11.45 3.88
CA ILE A 49 7.25 10.21 3.32
C ILE A 49 6.67 9.33 4.42
N SER A 50 7.37 9.21 5.55
CA SER A 50 6.89 8.42 6.69
C SER A 50 5.57 8.94 7.26
N GLN A 51 5.47 10.25 7.42
CA GLN A 51 4.28 10.90 7.95
C GLN A 51 3.09 10.76 6.99
N HIS A 52 3.32 10.69 5.67
CA HIS A 52 2.25 10.39 4.73
C HIS A 52 1.60 9.04 5.03
N ILE A 53 2.42 8.04 5.34
CA ILE A 53 1.93 6.68 5.56
C ILE A 53 1.38 6.52 6.98
N ASP A 54 1.96 7.21 7.97
CA ASP A 54 1.37 7.30 9.30
C ASP A 54 -0.04 7.89 9.22
N ARG A 55 -0.25 8.98 8.47
CA ARG A 55 -1.57 9.56 8.26
C ARG A 55 -2.55 8.62 7.55
N TRP A 56 -2.07 7.85 6.58
CA TRP A 56 -2.90 6.79 5.97
C TRP A 56 -3.29 5.72 6.99
N TYR A 57 -2.37 5.33 7.87
CA TYR A 57 -2.61 4.32 8.90
C TYR A 57 -3.56 4.81 10.00
N GLU A 58 -3.43 6.07 10.42
CA GLU A 58 -4.23 6.71 11.47
C GLU A 58 -5.73 6.69 11.18
N GLU A 59 -6.15 6.53 9.92
CA GLU A 59 -7.55 6.32 9.56
C GLU A 59 -8.19 5.08 10.20
N VAL A 60 -7.38 4.15 10.74
CA VAL A 60 -7.84 3.05 11.60
C VAL A 60 -8.73 3.55 12.74
N ALA A 61 -8.50 4.77 13.24
CA ALA A 61 -9.32 5.38 14.29
C ALA A 61 -10.79 5.58 13.89
N PHE A 62 -11.08 5.59 12.58
CA PHE A 62 -12.43 5.75 12.03
C PHE A 62 -13.02 4.44 11.50
N MET A 63 -12.28 3.34 11.61
CA MET A 63 -12.77 2.03 11.21
C MET A 63 -13.84 1.52 12.16
N LYS A 64 -14.80 0.81 11.58
CA LYS A 64 -15.83 0.09 12.31
C LYS A 64 -15.80 -1.38 11.91
N THR A 65 -16.26 -2.25 12.79
CA THR A 65 -16.24 -3.70 12.55
C THR A 65 -17.03 -4.08 11.30
N GLU A 66 -18.15 -3.39 11.02
CA GLU A 66 -18.95 -3.61 9.81
C GLU A 66 -18.22 -3.24 8.52
N PHE A 67 -17.28 -2.29 8.55
CA PHE A 67 -16.52 -1.89 7.36
C PHE A 67 -15.50 -2.94 6.95
N VAL A 68 -15.04 -3.76 7.91
CA VAL A 68 -14.14 -4.88 7.63
C VAL A 68 -14.83 -5.95 6.79
N SER A 69 -16.09 -6.25 7.10
CA SER A 69 -16.87 -7.29 6.43
C SER A 69 -17.59 -6.81 5.17
N SER A 70 -17.79 -5.50 5.02
CA SER A 70 -18.40 -4.88 3.86
C SER A 70 -17.92 -3.43 3.74
N PHE A 71 -17.04 -3.17 2.78
CA PHE A 71 -16.51 -1.84 2.53
C PHE A 71 -17.65 -0.88 2.16
N PRO A 72 -17.81 0.25 2.86
CA PRO A 72 -18.96 1.14 2.71
C PRO A 72 -18.88 1.98 1.43
N GLU A 73 -20.04 2.31 0.87
CA GLU A 73 -20.15 3.29 -0.23
C GLU A 73 -19.95 4.73 0.24
N VAL A 74 -20.43 5.04 1.45
CA VAL A 74 -20.37 6.38 2.04
C VAL A 74 -19.86 6.29 3.47
N THR A 75 -18.88 7.13 3.79
CA THR A 75 -18.38 7.35 5.14
C THR A 75 -18.31 8.84 5.44
N THR A 76 -18.42 9.19 6.73
CA THR A 76 -18.24 10.59 7.18
C THR A 76 -16.77 10.96 7.30
N GLN A 77 -15.91 9.95 7.55
CA GLN A 77 -14.46 10.08 7.70
C GLN A 77 -13.76 9.28 6.61
N VAL A 78 -12.55 9.70 6.23
CA VAL A 78 -11.73 8.95 5.27
C VAL A 78 -11.20 7.69 5.94
N ILE A 79 -11.37 6.55 5.27
CA ILE A 79 -10.86 5.23 5.69
C ILE A 79 -10.13 4.49 4.56
N GLY A 80 -10.18 5.05 3.35
CA GLY A 80 -9.76 4.38 2.12
C GLY A 80 -8.28 4.07 2.10
N HIS A 81 -7.45 4.95 2.68
CA HIS A 81 -6.01 4.73 2.67
C HIS A 81 -5.65 3.58 3.60
N TYR A 82 -6.15 3.60 4.84
CA TYR A 82 -5.92 2.50 5.80
C TYR A 82 -6.43 1.17 5.26
N THR A 83 -7.67 1.13 4.78
CA THR A 83 -8.28 -0.11 4.27
C THR A 83 -7.53 -0.69 3.09
N GLN A 84 -6.96 0.14 2.21
CA GLN A 84 -6.09 -0.32 1.13
C GLN A 84 -4.76 -0.90 1.66
N LEU A 85 -4.18 -0.31 2.72
CA LEU A 85 -2.96 -0.83 3.36
C LEU A 85 -3.15 -2.24 3.93
N VAL A 86 -4.33 -2.51 4.51
CA VAL A 86 -4.64 -3.79 5.17
C VAL A 86 -5.55 -4.71 4.35
N TYR A 87 -5.72 -4.43 3.06
CA TYR A 87 -6.60 -5.21 2.20
C TYR A 87 -6.00 -6.59 1.89
N ALA A 88 -6.66 -7.66 2.32
CA ALA A 88 -6.09 -9.01 2.34
C ALA A 88 -5.75 -9.60 0.96
N GLU A 89 -6.45 -9.15 -0.09
CA GLU A 89 -6.22 -9.63 -1.47
C GLU A 89 -5.12 -8.85 -2.20
N THR A 90 -4.70 -7.70 -1.65
CA THR A 90 -3.57 -6.94 -2.20
C THR A 90 -2.28 -7.72 -1.99
N ARG A 91 -1.54 -7.96 -3.08
CA ARG A 91 -0.30 -8.73 -3.08
C ARG A 91 0.89 -7.97 -3.63
N HIS A 92 0.67 -6.87 -4.33
CA HIS A 92 1.68 -6.11 -5.05
C HIS A 92 1.58 -4.63 -4.66
N ILE A 93 2.72 -3.97 -4.57
CA ILE A 93 2.78 -2.52 -4.37
C ILE A 93 3.93 -1.92 -5.18
N GLY A 94 3.70 -0.78 -5.79
CA GLY A 94 4.74 0.06 -6.36
C GLY A 94 4.47 1.52 -6.04
N CYS A 95 5.46 2.23 -5.52
CA CYS A 95 5.34 3.63 -5.11
C CYS A 95 6.35 4.52 -5.83
N ALA A 96 6.05 5.81 -5.86
CA ALA A 96 6.93 6.83 -6.41
C ALA A 96 6.71 8.17 -5.70
N VAL A 97 7.77 8.99 -5.71
CA VAL A 97 7.73 10.36 -5.19
C VAL A 97 8.18 11.31 -6.29
N SER A 98 7.45 12.41 -6.48
CA SER A 98 7.88 13.52 -7.30
C SER A 98 7.94 14.79 -6.45
N ARG A 99 8.98 15.60 -6.67
CA ARG A 99 9.18 16.88 -5.98
C ARG A 99 9.20 18.01 -6.99
N PHE A 100 8.32 18.98 -6.81
CA PHE A 100 8.14 20.10 -7.75
C PHE A 100 7.73 21.37 -7.01
N ILE A 101 7.75 22.51 -7.71
CA ILE A 101 7.30 23.79 -7.14
C ILE A 101 5.83 23.99 -7.49
N MET A 102 5.01 24.27 -6.48
CA MET A 102 3.59 24.60 -6.65
C MET A 102 3.22 25.70 -5.65
N ARG A 103 2.64 26.80 -6.15
CA ARG A 103 2.25 27.98 -5.35
C ARG A 103 3.42 28.50 -4.48
N ASP A 104 4.60 28.63 -5.09
CA ASP A 104 5.84 29.12 -4.45
C ASP A 104 6.36 28.28 -3.27
N MET A 105 5.88 27.04 -3.11
CA MET A 105 6.39 26.07 -2.13
C MET A 105 6.92 24.81 -2.81
N PHE A 106 7.82 24.09 -2.15
CA PHE A 106 8.28 22.78 -2.59
C PHE A 106 7.26 21.73 -2.18
N ALA A 107 6.60 21.13 -3.17
CA ALA A 107 5.68 20.02 -2.95
C ALA A 107 6.43 18.69 -2.97
N GLU A 108 6.10 17.79 -2.04
CA GLU A 108 6.47 16.37 -2.08
C GLU A 108 5.19 15.56 -2.31
N PHE A 109 5.08 14.91 -3.47
CA PHE A 109 3.91 14.15 -3.88
C PHE A 109 4.23 12.66 -3.95
N LEU A 110 3.63 11.88 -3.05
CA LEU A 110 3.74 10.43 -2.95
C LEU A 110 2.53 9.77 -3.63
N VAL A 111 2.81 8.79 -4.49
CA VAL A 111 1.81 7.92 -5.13
C VAL A 111 2.21 6.47 -4.86
N CYS A 112 1.29 5.68 -4.33
CA CYS A 112 1.45 4.23 -4.16
C CYS A 112 0.31 3.50 -4.86
N ASN A 113 0.66 2.59 -5.77
CA ASN A 113 -0.27 1.74 -6.50
C ASN A 113 -0.28 0.32 -5.92
N TYR A 114 -1.46 -0.29 -5.81
CA TYR A 114 -1.70 -1.57 -5.13
C TYR A 114 -2.35 -2.59 -6.07
N GLY A 115 -1.77 -3.79 -6.17
CA GLY A 115 -2.22 -4.86 -7.04
C GLY A 115 -2.60 -6.13 -6.27
N SER A 116 -3.81 -6.66 -6.37
CA SER A 116 -5.00 -6.03 -6.95
C SER A 116 -5.53 -4.90 -6.09
N ALA A 117 -6.44 -4.09 -6.65
CA ALA A 117 -7.14 -3.03 -5.95
C ALA A 117 -7.89 -3.56 -4.72
N GLY A 118 -7.83 -2.78 -3.63
CA GLY A 118 -8.71 -2.92 -2.49
C GLY A 118 -9.97 -2.09 -2.63
N ASN A 119 -10.68 -1.94 -1.51
CA ASN A 119 -11.79 -1.00 -1.34
C ASN A 119 -12.94 -1.19 -2.34
N MET A 120 -13.15 -2.43 -2.78
CA MET A 120 -14.29 -2.80 -3.61
C MET A 120 -15.58 -2.61 -2.81
N LEU A 121 -16.55 -1.88 -3.34
CA LEU A 121 -17.83 -1.63 -2.65
C LEU A 121 -18.51 -2.95 -2.25
N GLY A 122 -18.86 -3.07 -0.96
CA GLY A 122 -19.41 -4.31 -0.39
C GLY A 122 -18.40 -5.46 -0.23
N GLY A 123 -17.16 -5.26 -0.66
CA GLY A 123 -16.06 -6.21 -0.52
C GLY A 123 -15.55 -6.29 0.91
N LYS A 124 -14.91 -7.40 1.26
CA LYS A 124 -14.28 -7.58 2.58
C LYS A 124 -12.88 -7.01 2.55
N VAL A 125 -12.54 -6.15 3.50
CA VAL A 125 -11.16 -5.65 3.66
C VAL A 125 -10.24 -6.82 4.00
N TYR A 126 -10.64 -7.66 4.97
CA TYR A 126 -10.01 -8.93 5.27
C TYR A 126 -11.02 -9.87 5.94
N LYS A 127 -10.71 -11.17 5.98
CA LYS A 127 -11.52 -12.15 6.70
C LYS A 127 -11.16 -12.12 8.18
N THR A 128 -12.17 -12.01 9.05
CA THR A 128 -11.97 -12.10 10.50
C THR A 128 -11.79 -13.54 10.94
N GLY A 129 -10.88 -13.79 11.88
CA GLY A 129 -10.58 -15.12 12.39
C GLY A 129 -9.18 -15.19 13.02
N SER A 130 -8.76 -16.40 13.39
CA SER A 130 -7.39 -16.62 13.86
C SER A 130 -6.39 -16.34 12.72
N PRO A 131 -5.27 -15.66 12.99
CA PRO A 131 -4.28 -15.34 11.97
C PRO A 131 -3.79 -16.61 11.24
N CYS A 132 -3.56 -16.51 9.93
CA CYS A 132 -3.15 -17.61 9.05
C CYS A 132 -4.07 -18.84 8.95
N SER A 133 -5.22 -18.88 9.65
CA SER A 133 -6.14 -20.02 9.63
C SER A 133 -6.76 -20.32 8.27
N GLN A 134 -6.70 -19.35 7.35
CA GLN A 134 -7.26 -19.43 6.00
C GLN A 134 -6.28 -18.89 4.95
N CYS A 135 -4.98 -19.16 5.10
CA CYS A 135 -4.04 -18.83 4.02
C CYS A 135 -4.47 -19.51 2.71
N PRO A 136 -4.44 -18.79 1.57
CA PRO A 136 -4.71 -19.36 0.26
C PRO A 136 -3.83 -20.57 -0.05
N GLU A 137 -4.30 -21.42 -0.96
CA GLU A 137 -3.53 -22.58 -1.43
C GLU A 137 -2.16 -22.14 -1.97
N GLY A 138 -1.12 -22.90 -1.64
CA GLY A 138 0.28 -22.59 -1.99
C GLY A 138 0.96 -21.56 -1.08
N LEU A 139 0.24 -20.98 -0.12
CA LEU A 139 0.81 -20.07 0.88
C LEU A 139 0.85 -20.72 2.28
N THR A 140 1.82 -20.30 3.09
CA THR A 140 1.97 -20.69 4.50
C THR A 140 2.01 -19.47 5.40
N CYS A 141 1.75 -19.67 6.70
CA CYS A 141 1.95 -18.60 7.66
C CYS A 141 3.43 -18.19 7.69
N SER A 142 3.70 -16.89 7.66
CA SER A 142 5.05 -16.37 7.74
C SER A 142 5.64 -16.55 9.14
N ASN A 143 6.88 -17.02 9.19
CA ASN A 143 7.65 -17.08 10.43
C ASN A 143 8.19 -15.70 10.82
N ASN A 144 8.54 -14.87 9.83
CA ASN A 144 9.08 -13.54 10.04
C ASN A 144 7.98 -12.52 10.37
N TYR A 145 6.77 -12.78 9.85
CA TYR A 145 5.64 -11.86 9.96
C TYR A 145 4.38 -12.60 10.43
N PRO A 146 4.28 -12.90 11.74
CA PRO A 146 3.16 -13.63 12.29
C PRO A 146 1.82 -13.01 11.90
N GLY A 147 0.93 -13.83 11.34
CA GLY A 147 -0.41 -13.43 10.90
C GLY A 147 -0.54 -13.05 9.42
N LEU A 148 0.57 -13.03 8.68
CA LEU A 148 0.56 -12.89 7.23
C LEU A 148 0.88 -14.22 6.52
N CYS A 149 0.33 -14.37 5.32
CA CYS A 149 0.58 -15.52 4.46
C CYS A 149 1.72 -15.19 3.48
N GLN A 150 2.66 -16.12 3.31
CA GLN A 150 3.82 -16.01 2.42
C GLN A 150 3.92 -17.23 1.50
N THR A 151 4.70 -17.14 0.43
CA THR A 151 4.89 -18.28 -0.48
C THR A 151 5.67 -19.42 0.19
N GLN A 152 5.34 -20.67 -0.14
CA GLN A 152 6.17 -21.80 0.29
C GLN A 152 7.45 -21.83 -0.54
N ALA A 153 8.61 -21.78 0.11
CA ALA A 153 9.88 -22.11 -0.53
C ALA A 153 9.81 -23.54 -1.08
N ARG A 154 9.93 -23.71 -2.40
CA ARG A 154 9.98 -25.05 -3.01
C ARG A 154 11.28 -25.73 -2.60
N SER A 155 11.18 -26.99 -2.18
CA SER A 155 12.35 -27.82 -1.85
C SER A 155 13.28 -27.95 -3.06
N GLY A 156 14.44 -27.29 -3.02
CA GLY A 156 15.49 -27.44 -4.03
C GLY A 156 15.93 -26.16 -4.75
N GLU A 157 15.18 -25.06 -4.59
CA GLU A 157 15.66 -23.73 -4.99
C GLU A 157 16.25 -23.04 -3.76
N ALA A 158 17.51 -22.60 -3.87
CA ALA A 158 18.04 -21.64 -2.91
C ALA A 158 17.08 -20.45 -2.92
N ILE A 159 16.63 -20.03 -1.73
CA ILE A 159 15.90 -18.77 -1.58
C ILE A 159 16.83 -17.70 -2.13
N SER A 160 16.58 -17.26 -3.36
CA SER A 160 17.25 -16.08 -3.86
C SER A 160 16.78 -14.96 -2.94
N THR A 161 17.72 -14.18 -2.42
CA THR A 161 17.41 -12.97 -1.65
C THR A 161 16.68 -11.92 -2.49
N ASP A 162 16.43 -12.22 -3.77
CA ASP A 162 15.78 -11.36 -4.76
C ASP A 162 14.29 -11.73 -4.96
N ASP A 163 13.81 -12.86 -4.43
CA ASP A 163 12.40 -13.25 -4.47
C ASP A 163 11.66 -12.69 -3.26
N ALA A 164 11.23 -11.44 -3.42
CA ALA A 164 10.59 -10.58 -2.44
C ALA A 164 9.26 -11.14 -1.88
N ASP A 165 9.33 -12.13 -0.99
CA ASP A 165 8.24 -12.67 -0.16
C ASP A 165 7.78 -11.68 0.94
N PHE A 166 7.90 -10.39 0.64
CA PHE A 166 8.10 -9.33 1.62
C PHE A 166 6.93 -8.34 1.74
N ALA A 167 6.01 -8.25 0.77
CA ALA A 167 5.21 -7.02 0.63
C ALA A 167 3.70 -7.16 0.84
N VAL A 168 3.32 -7.64 2.02
CA VAL A 168 2.27 -6.95 2.77
C VAL A 168 2.86 -6.40 4.08
N THR A 169 3.89 -7.05 4.63
CA THR A 169 4.61 -6.53 5.80
C THR A 169 5.55 -5.37 5.51
N LEU A 170 6.16 -5.29 4.32
CA LEU A 170 7.06 -4.17 3.99
C LEU A 170 6.39 -2.80 3.97
N ILE A 171 5.06 -2.68 3.80
CA ILE A 171 4.49 -1.33 3.84
C ILE A 171 4.61 -0.76 5.27
N ILE A 172 4.57 -1.60 6.31
CA ILE A 172 4.76 -1.16 7.70
C ILE A 172 6.24 -1.32 8.12
N CYS A 173 6.93 -2.41 7.76
CA CYS A 173 8.33 -2.66 8.12
C CYS A 173 9.34 -1.79 7.35
N TYR A 174 9.14 -1.47 6.07
CA TYR A 174 10.08 -0.61 5.32
C TYR A 174 10.04 0.85 5.81
N ILE A 175 8.91 1.27 6.39
CA ILE A 175 8.78 2.57 7.07
C ILE A 175 9.46 2.50 8.44
N LEU A 176 9.25 1.44 9.20
CA LEU A 176 9.79 1.31 10.56
C LEU A 176 11.30 1.00 10.60
N GLU A 177 11.85 0.24 9.66
CA GLU A 177 13.27 -0.16 9.65
C GLU A 177 14.22 0.92 9.10
N HIS A 178 13.72 1.90 8.33
CA HIS A 178 14.53 2.99 7.75
C HIS A 178 14.37 4.35 8.46
N LEU A 179 13.73 4.39 9.64
CA LEU A 179 13.50 5.61 10.43
C LEU A 179 14.02 5.54 11.88
N LEU A 180 14.78 4.50 12.24
CA LEU A 180 15.46 4.40 13.55
C LEU A 180 16.97 4.17 13.42
N GLN A 181 17.60 4.80 12.42
CA GLN A 181 19.03 5.15 12.44
C GLN A 181 19.22 6.64 12.19
#